data_AF-Q17XW4-F1
#
_entry.id   AF-Q17XW4-F1
#
_cell.length_a   1.000
_cell.length_b   1.000
_cell.length_c   1.000
_cell.angle_alpha   90.00
_cell.angle_beta   90.00
_cell.angle_gamma   90.00
#
_symmetry.space_group_name_H-M   'P 1'
#
loop_
_entity.id
_entity.type
_entity.pdbx_description
1 polymer ?
#
loop_
_entity_poly.entity_id
_entity_poly.type
_entity_poly.pdbx_seq_one_letter_code
_entity_poly.pdbx_strand_id
1 'polypeptide(L)'
;MKSLEKLKEEYKKEFDELKENGIIETENAQFLKTLTDRALNTQELIKIKALGTRYQRTGFHFDVRFEIAGDNTIKYFKKNNSLSFDNGGIKHKLIIGDNYNAINNLLIQYRKQIKVIYIDPPYGKDSMGESAQTNYTNAIKRDNLLTMLYNRLQLAKQLLKDDGVIFCSIDDRNHAYVKCLFDEVFGEANFIFAIPRIVKKGGKSSTTIQKKS
;
A
#
# COMPACT_ATOMS: atom_id res chain seq x y z
N MET A 1 14.08 -6.49 -31.26
CA MET A 1 13.21 -5.29 -31.30
C MET A 1 11.77 -5.76 -31.54
N LYS A 2 10.77 -5.35 -30.74
CA LYS A 2 9.36 -5.66 -31.05
C LYS A 2 8.96 -4.92 -32.36
N SER A 3 8.15 -5.53 -33.22
CA SER A 3 7.63 -4.87 -34.42
C SER A 3 6.62 -3.78 -34.05
N LEU A 4 6.50 -2.74 -34.88
CA LEU A 4 5.58 -1.60 -34.65
C LEU A 4 4.14 -2.08 -34.44
N GLU A 5 3.67 -3.01 -35.28
CA GLU A 5 2.32 -3.58 -35.19
C GLU A 5 2.08 -4.34 -33.87
N LYS A 6 3.08 -5.07 -33.38
CA LYS A 6 2.97 -5.74 -32.07
C LYS A 6 2.87 -4.74 -30.93
N LEU A 7 3.57 -3.60 -31.05
CA LEU A 7 3.53 -2.51 -30.07
C LEU A 7 2.18 -1.77 -30.09
N LYS A 8 1.58 -1.61 -31.28
CA LYS A 8 0.22 -1.05 -31.44
C LYS A 8 -0.81 -1.90 -30.71
N GLU A 9 -0.81 -3.22 -30.94
CA GLU A 9 -1.75 -4.13 -30.26
C GLU A 9 -1.58 -4.12 -28.73
N GLU A 10 -0.33 -4.10 -28.25
CA GLU A 10 -0.03 -4.01 -26.82
C GLU A 10 -0.60 -2.73 -26.19
N TYR A 11 -0.40 -1.57 -26.82
CA TYR A 11 -0.90 -0.30 -26.29
C TYR A 11 -2.42 -0.19 -26.36
N LYS A 12 -3.05 -0.74 -27.41
CA LYS A 12 -4.52 -0.79 -27.49
C LYS A 12 -5.11 -1.61 -26.35
N LYS A 13 -4.48 -2.74 -26.00
CA LYS A 13 -4.88 -3.56 -24.86
C LYS A 13 -4.69 -2.82 -23.53
N GLU A 14 -3.56 -2.14 -23.34
CA GLU A 14 -3.35 -1.30 -22.15
C GLU A 14 -4.44 -0.22 -22.02
N PHE A 15 -4.84 0.44 -23.12
CA PHE A 15 -5.93 1.43 -23.07
C PHE A 15 -7.29 0.83 -22.72
N ASP A 16 -7.58 -0.41 -23.12
CA ASP A 16 -8.77 -1.13 -22.65
C ASP A 16 -8.73 -1.40 -21.15
N GLU A 17 -7.58 -1.87 -20.65
CA GLU A 17 -7.38 -2.10 -19.22
C GLU A 17 -7.54 -0.78 -18.43
N LEU A 18 -7.02 0.34 -18.93
CA LEU A 18 -7.22 1.66 -18.31
C LEU A 18 -8.70 2.07 -18.28
N LYS A 19 -9.44 1.81 -19.37
CA LYS A 19 -10.89 2.07 -19.42
C LYS A 19 -11.65 1.19 -18.43
N GLU A 20 -11.36 -0.11 -18.40
CA GLU A 20 -12.01 -1.06 -17.48
C GLU A 20 -11.76 -0.70 -16.02
N ASN A 21 -10.58 -0.17 -15.72
CA ASN A 21 -10.22 0.34 -14.40
C ASN A 21 -10.74 1.76 -14.10
N GLY A 22 -11.51 2.37 -15.02
CA GLY A 22 -12.08 3.71 -14.84
C GLY A 22 -11.06 4.85 -14.85
N ILE A 23 -9.85 4.62 -15.39
CA ILE A 23 -8.76 5.60 -15.41
C ILE A 23 -8.95 6.61 -16.55
N ILE A 24 -9.50 6.16 -17.67
CA ILE A 24 -9.83 7.00 -18.82
C ILE A 24 -11.26 6.73 -19.29
N GLU A 25 -11.93 7.77 -19.74
CA GLU A 25 -13.27 7.67 -20.34
C GLU A 25 -13.25 6.85 -21.63
N THR A 26 -14.40 6.25 -21.98
CA THR A 26 -14.54 5.42 -23.19
C THR A 26 -14.14 6.19 -24.46
N GLU A 27 -14.50 7.46 -24.55
CA GLU A 27 -14.18 8.35 -25.68
C GLU A 27 -12.68 8.58 -25.80
N ASN A 28 -12.00 8.81 -24.67
CA ASN A 28 -10.55 8.99 -24.62
C ASN A 28 -9.81 7.70 -25.02
N ALA A 29 -10.26 6.53 -24.53
CA ALA A 29 -9.70 5.24 -24.92
C ALA A 29 -9.84 5.00 -26.44
N GLN A 30 -11.01 5.29 -27.01
CA GLN A 30 -11.26 5.13 -28.45
C GLN A 30 -10.42 6.10 -29.30
N PHE A 31 -10.26 7.34 -28.84
CA PHE A 31 -9.41 8.33 -29.48
C PHE A 31 -7.94 7.88 -29.50
N LEU A 32 -7.40 7.43 -28.35
CA LEU A 32 -6.03 6.95 -28.23
C LEU A 32 -5.76 5.75 -29.13
N LYS A 33 -6.68 4.77 -29.17
CA LYS A 33 -6.60 3.62 -30.09
C LYS A 33 -6.55 4.06 -31.55
N THR A 34 -7.38 5.02 -31.93
CA THR A 34 -7.40 5.58 -33.30
C THR A 34 -6.06 6.24 -33.64
N LEU A 35 -5.46 6.98 -32.71
CA LEU A 35 -4.13 7.54 -32.90
C LEU A 35 -3.06 6.45 -33.01
N THR A 36 -3.14 5.41 -32.18
CA THR A 36 -2.21 4.27 -32.19
C THR A 36 -2.22 3.54 -33.53
N ASP A 37 -3.40 3.30 -34.11
CA ASP A 37 -3.51 2.66 -35.43
C ASP A 37 -2.84 3.52 -36.53
N ARG A 38 -2.97 4.85 -36.42
CA ARG A 38 -2.40 5.84 -37.36
C ARG A 38 -0.93 6.15 -37.15
N ALA A 39 -0.30 5.68 -36.08
CA ALA A 39 1.11 5.96 -35.81
C ALA A 39 2.02 5.35 -36.88
N LEU A 40 2.92 6.17 -37.43
CA LEU A 40 3.83 5.80 -38.52
C LEU A 40 5.14 5.20 -38.02
N ASN A 41 5.51 5.48 -36.77
CA ASN A 41 6.76 5.07 -36.18
C ASN A 41 6.63 4.87 -34.66
N THR A 42 7.61 4.19 -34.08
CA THR A 42 7.65 3.88 -32.65
C THR A 42 7.64 5.14 -31.78
N GLN A 43 8.20 6.25 -32.27
CA GLN A 43 8.34 7.47 -31.48
C GLN A 43 7.01 8.23 -31.36
N GLU A 44 6.19 8.25 -32.41
CA GLU A 44 4.79 8.67 -32.33
C GLU A 44 4.00 7.79 -31.39
N LEU A 45 4.18 6.47 -31.47
CA LEU A 45 3.51 5.52 -30.59
C LEU A 45 3.80 5.79 -29.11
N ILE A 46 5.06 6.07 -28.77
CA ILE A 46 5.48 6.44 -27.41
C ILE A 46 4.82 7.74 -26.96
N LYS A 47 4.70 8.74 -27.85
CA LYS A 47 4.01 10.01 -27.54
C LYS A 47 2.51 9.79 -27.32
N ILE A 48 1.86 8.95 -28.12
CA ILE A 48 0.44 8.59 -27.98
C ILE A 48 0.20 7.84 -26.68
N LYS A 49 1.06 6.87 -26.35
CA LYS A 49 1.03 6.22 -25.04
C LYS A 49 1.18 7.23 -23.92
N ALA A 50 2.16 8.12 -24.01
CA ALA A 50 2.35 9.16 -23.01
C ALA A 50 1.14 10.10 -22.85
N LEU A 51 0.32 10.31 -23.89
CA LEU A 51 -0.95 11.06 -23.79
C LEU A 51 -1.99 10.26 -23.00
N GLY A 52 -2.15 8.98 -23.30
CA GLY A 52 -3.08 8.10 -22.58
C GLY A 52 -2.65 7.72 -21.17
N THR A 53 -1.35 7.79 -20.90
CA THR A 53 -0.74 7.51 -19.60
C THR A 53 -0.28 8.77 -18.89
N ARG A 54 -0.61 9.98 -19.37
CA ARG A 54 -0.30 11.22 -18.66
C ARG A 54 -1.25 11.30 -17.47
N TYR A 55 -0.84 10.62 -16.41
CA TYR A 55 -1.40 10.81 -15.08
C TYR A 55 -1.44 12.31 -14.82
N GLN A 56 -2.62 12.84 -14.51
CA GLN A 56 -2.65 13.90 -13.50
C GLN A 56 -2.14 13.24 -12.21
N ARG A 57 -0.81 13.25 -12.04
CA ARG A 57 -0.14 12.81 -10.81
C ARG A 57 -0.42 13.90 -9.77
N THR A 58 -1.60 13.84 -9.16
CA THR A 58 -2.11 14.87 -8.24
C THR A 58 -1.80 14.58 -6.77
N GLY A 59 -1.07 13.49 -6.47
CA GLY A 59 -0.80 13.02 -5.11
C GLY A 59 0.68 12.79 -4.77
N PHE A 60 0.92 12.44 -3.50
CA PHE A 60 2.22 11.94 -3.03
C PHE A 60 2.54 10.59 -3.68
N HIS A 61 3.80 10.40 -4.09
CA HIS A 61 4.32 9.11 -4.51
C HIS A 61 5.41 8.70 -3.53
N PHE A 62 5.30 7.49 -2.98
CA PHE A 62 6.32 6.95 -2.10
C PHE A 62 7.30 6.11 -2.90
N ASP A 63 8.56 6.57 -2.98
CA ASP A 63 9.63 5.79 -3.58
C ASP A 63 9.79 4.47 -2.82
N VAL A 64 9.66 3.36 -3.54
CA VAL A 64 9.77 2.02 -2.95
C VAL A 64 11.19 1.83 -2.43
N ARG A 65 11.34 1.75 -1.11
CA ARG A 65 12.56 1.26 -0.47
C ARG A 65 12.39 -0.23 -0.19
N PHE A 66 13.21 -1.03 -0.84
CA PHE A 66 13.29 -2.47 -0.54
C PHE A 66 13.53 -2.66 0.96
N GLU A 67 12.72 -3.53 1.58
CA GLU A 67 13.03 -4.02 2.92
C GLU A 67 14.45 -4.60 2.83
N ILE A 68 15.36 -4.15 3.70
CA ILE A 68 16.69 -4.75 3.75
C ILE A 68 16.44 -6.18 4.17
N ALA A 69 16.61 -7.11 3.23
CA ALA A 69 16.64 -8.53 3.52
C ALA A 69 17.82 -8.75 4.47
N GLY A 70 17.55 -8.66 5.77
CA GLY A 70 18.51 -9.09 6.77
C GLY A 70 18.78 -10.56 6.49
N ASP A 71 20.06 -10.86 6.28
CA ASP A 71 20.67 -12.15 5.93
C ASP A 71 20.01 -12.93 4.77
N ASN A 72 20.81 -13.68 3.99
CA ASN A 72 20.31 -14.46 2.85
C ASN A 72 19.60 -15.75 3.32
N THR A 73 18.74 -15.63 4.34
CA THR A 73 18.10 -16.75 5.03
C THR A 73 16.59 -16.77 4.81
N ILE A 74 16.03 -17.98 4.74
CA ILE A 74 14.60 -18.19 4.63
C ILE A 74 14.02 -18.30 6.04
N LYS A 75 13.02 -17.46 6.34
CA LYS A 75 12.30 -17.49 7.63
C LYS A 75 10.97 -18.21 7.46
N TYR A 76 10.68 -19.17 8.33
CA TYR A 76 9.45 -19.97 8.31
C TYR A 76 8.82 -20.13 9.69
N PHE A 77 7.53 -20.48 9.73
CA PHE A 77 6.84 -20.70 11.00
C PHE A 77 7.24 -22.01 11.67
N LYS A 78 7.60 -21.93 12.95
CA LYS A 78 7.80 -23.07 13.85
C LYS A 78 6.78 -23.02 14.97
N LYS A 79 5.99 -24.09 15.14
CA LYS A 79 5.02 -24.20 16.23
C LYS A 79 5.77 -24.28 17.57
N ASN A 80 5.40 -23.42 18.51
CA ASN A 80 5.87 -23.50 19.89
C ASN A 80 4.94 -24.40 20.69
N ASN A 81 5.35 -25.66 20.94
CA ASN A 81 4.52 -26.63 21.64
C ASN A 81 4.26 -26.25 23.11
N SER A 82 5.19 -25.56 23.78
CA SER A 82 5.05 -25.18 25.18
C SER A 82 4.01 -24.08 25.40
N LEU A 83 3.83 -23.19 24.41
CA LEU A 83 2.83 -22.11 24.44
C LEU A 83 1.54 -22.46 23.68
N SER A 84 1.49 -23.65 23.06
CA SER A 84 0.31 -24.12 22.33
C SER A 84 -0.58 -24.95 23.25
N PHE A 85 -1.86 -24.63 23.27
CA PHE A 85 -2.89 -25.37 24.00
C PHE A 85 -4.15 -25.53 23.12
N ASP A 86 -4.97 -26.53 23.42
CA ASP A 86 -6.23 -26.79 22.72
C ASP A 86 -7.34 -27.03 23.74
N ASN A 87 -8.39 -26.23 23.64
CA ASN A 87 -9.56 -26.29 24.53
C ASN A 87 -10.81 -26.76 23.78
N GLY A 88 -10.68 -27.31 22.56
CA GLY A 88 -11.80 -27.80 21.74
C GLY A 88 -12.68 -26.71 21.10
N GLY A 89 -12.28 -25.44 21.23
CA GLY A 89 -12.99 -24.29 20.70
C GLY A 89 -12.41 -23.74 19.39
N ILE A 90 -12.68 -22.45 19.14
CA ILE A 90 -12.13 -21.73 18.00
C ILE A 90 -10.61 -21.66 18.12
N LYS A 91 -9.91 -21.97 17.02
CA LYS A 91 -8.45 -21.94 16.96
C LYS A 91 -7.96 -20.52 16.68
N HIS A 92 -7.26 -19.93 17.64
CA HIS A 92 -6.54 -18.68 17.49
C HIS A 92 -5.04 -18.93 17.29
N LYS A 93 -4.35 -18.04 16.56
CA LYS A 93 -2.91 -18.10 16.34
C LYS A 93 -2.25 -16.84 16.88
N LEU A 94 -1.27 -16.99 17.77
CA LEU A 94 -0.31 -15.96 18.13
C LEU A 94 0.99 -16.25 17.39
N ILE A 95 1.49 -15.27 16.65
CA ILE A 95 2.75 -15.36 15.92
C ILE A 95 3.73 -14.37 16.55
N ILE A 96 4.91 -14.86 16.94
CA ILE A 96 5.96 -14.05 17.55
C ILE A 96 7.11 -13.96 16.55
N GLY A 97 7.48 -12.74 16.18
CA GLY A 97 8.55 -12.44 15.25
C GLY A 97 8.33 -11.13 14.52
N ASP A 98 9.21 -10.82 13.57
CA ASP A 98 9.02 -9.69 12.68
C ASP A 98 7.78 -9.88 11.79
N ASN A 99 6.95 -8.84 11.73
CA ASN A 99 5.66 -8.86 11.05
C ASN A 99 5.79 -8.98 9.53
N TYR A 100 6.82 -8.43 8.89
CA TYR A 100 7.02 -8.58 7.44
C TYR A 100 7.23 -10.05 7.07
N ASN A 101 8.08 -10.75 7.82
CA ASN A 101 8.33 -12.17 7.62
C ASN A 101 7.11 -13.04 7.95
N ALA A 102 6.37 -12.68 9.01
CA ALA A 102 5.15 -13.36 9.38
C ALA A 102 4.07 -13.25 8.29
N ILE A 103 3.83 -12.04 7.76
CA ILE A 103 2.82 -11.81 6.71
C ILE A 103 3.22 -12.56 5.43
N ASN A 104 4.49 -12.55 5.04
CA ASN A 104 4.98 -13.34 3.90
C ASN A 104 4.68 -14.84 4.05
N ASN A 105 4.90 -15.41 5.22
CA ASN A 105 4.55 -16.81 5.49
C ASN A 105 3.03 -17.04 5.49
N LEU A 106 2.24 -16.10 6.02
CA LEU A 106 0.78 -16.18 5.98
C LEU A 106 0.22 -16.20 4.55
N LEU A 107 0.86 -15.51 3.60
CA LEU A 107 0.45 -15.49 2.21
C LEU A 107 0.48 -16.86 1.53
N ILE A 108 1.24 -17.83 2.06
CA ILE A 108 1.26 -19.19 1.52
C ILE A 108 -0.12 -19.85 1.68
N GLN A 109 -0.81 -19.59 2.81
CA GLN A 109 -2.06 -20.26 3.16
C GLN A 109 -3.29 -19.34 3.10
N TYR A 110 -3.14 -18.04 3.33
CA TYR A 110 -4.25 -17.12 3.64
C TYR A 110 -4.46 -15.99 2.61
N ARG A 111 -3.93 -16.14 1.39
CA ARG A 111 -4.22 -15.21 0.30
C ARG A 111 -5.72 -15.06 0.10
N LYS A 112 -6.20 -13.82 0.02
CA LYS A 112 -7.62 -13.47 -0.13
C LYS A 112 -8.56 -14.15 0.86
N GLN A 113 -8.13 -14.39 2.09
CA GLN A 113 -8.96 -15.06 3.11
C GLN A 113 -9.24 -14.19 4.33
N ILE A 114 -8.51 -13.09 4.53
CA ILE A 114 -8.68 -12.23 5.69
C ILE A 114 -9.81 -11.22 5.43
N LYS A 115 -10.83 -11.24 6.29
CA LYS A 115 -11.98 -10.33 6.17
C LYS A 115 -11.70 -8.95 6.78
N VAL A 116 -10.98 -8.91 7.91
CA VAL A 116 -10.69 -7.68 8.63
C VAL A 116 -9.23 -7.68 9.09
N ILE A 117 -8.54 -6.58 8.85
CA ILE A 117 -7.22 -6.29 9.41
C ILE A 117 -7.35 -5.03 10.28
N TYR A 118 -6.76 -5.07 11.48
CA TYR A 118 -6.59 -3.88 12.31
C TYR A 118 -5.10 -3.74 12.66
N ILE A 119 -4.56 -2.54 12.44
CA ILE A 119 -3.18 -2.20 12.80
C ILE A 119 -3.13 -0.94 13.65
N ASP A 120 -2.19 -0.95 14.59
CA ASP A 120 -1.87 0.18 15.46
C ASP A 120 -0.37 0.47 15.34
N PRO A 121 0.08 0.97 14.17
CA PRO A 121 1.49 1.22 13.94
C PRO A 121 2.00 2.30 14.88
N PRO A 122 3.31 2.31 15.12
CA PRO A 122 3.83 3.17 16.16
C PRO A 122 3.86 4.63 15.65
N TYR A 123 3.51 5.59 16.54
CA TYR A 123 3.13 6.97 16.19
C TYR A 123 4.27 8.00 16.21
N GLY A 124 5.46 7.60 16.67
CA GLY A 124 6.52 8.51 17.08
C GLY A 124 7.27 9.21 15.93
N LYS A 125 7.42 10.54 16.04
CA LYS A 125 8.35 11.38 15.27
C LYS A 125 9.80 11.29 15.78
N ASP A 126 10.01 10.91 17.05
CA ASP A 126 11.33 11.07 17.71
C ASP A 126 11.72 9.95 18.71
N SER A 127 10.81 9.09 19.15
CA SER A 127 11.16 7.81 19.79
C SER A 127 9.94 6.90 19.81
N MET A 128 10.16 5.62 19.54
CA MET A 128 9.28 4.63 20.14
C MET A 128 9.77 4.48 21.56
N GLY A 129 8.86 4.27 22.51
CA GLY A 129 9.24 3.69 23.79
C GLY A 129 10.14 2.46 23.56
N GLU A 130 10.89 2.06 24.59
CA GLU A 130 11.99 1.07 24.57
C GLU A 130 11.72 -0.24 23.81
N SER A 131 10.47 -0.54 23.45
CA SER A 131 9.96 -1.77 22.86
C SER A 131 9.97 -1.88 21.33
N ALA A 132 10.38 -0.85 20.57
CA ALA A 132 10.44 -0.96 19.10
C ALA A 132 11.83 -0.64 18.53
N GLN A 133 12.67 -1.67 18.48
CA GLN A 133 13.87 -1.68 17.67
C GLN A 133 13.47 -1.86 16.21
N THR A 134 13.80 -0.89 15.36
CA THR A 134 13.63 -1.02 13.91
C THR A 134 14.96 -1.43 13.27
N ASN A 135 14.93 -2.09 12.12
CA ASN A 135 16.13 -2.40 11.33
C ASN A 135 16.74 -1.14 10.67
N TYR A 136 16.25 0.06 11.00
CA TYR A 136 16.70 1.34 10.45
C TYR A 136 17.48 2.10 11.52
N THR A 137 18.70 2.53 11.17
CA THR A 137 19.69 3.14 12.08
C THR A 137 19.35 4.57 12.54
N ASN A 138 18.24 5.16 12.05
CA ASN A 138 17.89 6.54 12.35
C ASN A 138 16.68 6.60 13.30
N ALA A 139 16.82 7.39 14.38
CA ALA A 139 15.72 7.88 15.20
C ALA A 139 14.56 8.33 14.30
N ILE A 140 13.35 7.96 14.66
CA ILE A 140 12.26 7.63 13.74
C ILE A 140 11.83 8.82 12.88
N LYS A 141 12.51 9.02 11.76
CA LYS A 141 12.05 9.91 10.71
C LYS A 141 10.79 9.31 10.10
N ARG A 142 9.84 10.17 9.72
CA ARG A 142 8.59 9.81 9.04
C ARG A 142 8.81 8.82 7.88
N ASP A 143 9.92 8.97 7.17
CA ASP A 143 10.34 8.11 6.06
C ASP A 143 10.46 6.62 6.46
N ASN A 144 10.94 6.33 7.67
CA ASN A 144 11.07 4.94 8.17
C ASN A 144 9.70 4.32 8.45
N LEU A 145 8.79 5.08 9.08
CA LEU A 145 7.42 4.64 9.33
C LEU A 145 6.70 4.32 8.01
N LEU A 146 6.79 5.24 7.05
CA LEU A 146 6.13 5.09 5.75
C LEU A 146 6.73 3.94 4.95
N THR A 147 8.05 3.79 4.95
CA THR A 147 8.74 2.66 4.30
C THR A 147 8.31 1.33 4.91
N MET A 148 8.34 1.23 6.25
CA MET A 148 7.95 0.02 6.97
C MET A 148 6.49 -0.34 6.68
N LEU A 149 5.59 0.64 6.74
CA LEU A 149 4.17 0.45 6.44
C LEU A 149 3.92 0.06 5.00
N TYR A 150 4.55 0.73 4.03
CA TYR A 150 4.33 0.48 2.61
C TYR A 150 4.49 -1.01 2.26
N ASN A 151 5.63 -1.60 2.63
CA ASN A 151 5.92 -3.01 2.37
C ASN A 151 4.88 -3.94 3.02
N ARG A 152 4.45 -3.63 4.25
CA ARG A 152 3.47 -4.43 5.00
C ARG A 152 2.06 -4.29 4.43
N LEU A 153 1.67 -3.11 3.98
CA LEU A 153 0.37 -2.85 3.38
C LEU A 153 0.23 -3.54 2.02
N GLN A 154 1.30 -3.58 1.22
CA GLN A 154 1.34 -4.34 -0.04
C GLN A 154 1.08 -5.84 0.18
N LEU A 155 1.65 -6.41 1.25
CA LEU A 155 1.40 -7.79 1.61
C LEU A 155 0.01 -7.99 2.25
N ALA A 156 -0.44 -7.06 3.09
CA ALA A 156 -1.77 -7.09 3.70
C ALA A 156 -2.88 -7.06 2.65
N LYS A 157 -2.74 -6.26 1.59
CA LYS A 157 -3.66 -6.24 0.45
C LYS A 157 -3.84 -7.61 -0.20
N GLN A 158 -2.77 -8.41 -0.27
CA GLN A 158 -2.82 -9.76 -0.85
C GLN A 158 -3.47 -10.79 0.09
N LEU A 159 -3.49 -10.53 1.41
CA LEU A 159 -4.21 -11.35 2.39
C LEU A 159 -5.71 -11.02 2.44
N LEU A 160 -6.08 -9.76 2.21
CA LEU A 160 -7.47 -9.32 2.26
C LEU A 160 -8.33 -9.99 1.19
N LYS A 161 -9.53 -10.40 1.59
CA LYS A 161 -10.62 -10.74 0.66
C LYS A 161 -10.97 -9.54 -0.21
N ASP A 162 -11.61 -9.81 -1.35
CA ASP A 162 -12.10 -8.77 -2.26
C ASP A 162 -13.14 -7.85 -1.58
N ASP A 163 -13.86 -8.36 -0.58
CA ASP A 163 -14.81 -7.63 0.28
C ASP A 163 -14.23 -7.30 1.68
N GLY A 164 -12.90 -7.41 1.84
CA GLY A 164 -12.20 -7.21 3.10
C GLY A 164 -11.95 -5.74 3.42
N VAL A 165 -11.76 -5.44 4.72
CA VAL A 165 -11.49 -4.08 5.19
C VAL A 165 -10.25 -4.03 6.07
N ILE A 166 -9.52 -2.92 6.01
CA ILE A 166 -8.36 -2.65 6.87
C ILE A 166 -8.56 -1.35 7.63
N PHE A 167 -8.29 -1.39 8.93
CA PHE A 167 -8.30 -0.24 9.82
C PHE A 167 -6.88 0.05 10.31
N CYS A 168 -6.53 1.33 10.35
CA CYS A 168 -5.26 1.81 10.84
C CYS A 168 -5.50 2.95 11.82
N SER A 169 -5.06 2.78 13.06
CA SER A 169 -5.03 3.87 14.02
C SER A 169 -3.77 4.70 13.80
N ILE A 170 -3.92 6.02 13.69
CA ILE A 170 -2.81 6.95 13.47
C ILE A 170 -3.10 8.31 14.11
N ASP A 171 -2.05 9.04 14.45
CA ASP A 171 -2.16 10.39 15.00
C ASP A 171 -2.26 11.43 13.88
N ASP A 172 -2.67 12.63 14.28
CA ASP A 172 -2.78 13.82 13.46
C ASP A 172 -1.45 14.22 12.79
N ARG A 173 -0.30 13.87 13.37
CA ARG A 173 1.03 14.17 12.81
C ARG A 173 1.35 13.36 11.55
N ASN A 174 0.84 12.15 11.44
CA ASN A 174 1.14 11.24 10.32
C ASN A 174 -0.09 10.89 9.49
N HIS A 175 -1.30 11.23 9.95
CA HIS A 175 -2.57 10.91 9.30
C HIS A 175 -2.58 11.22 7.81
N ALA A 176 -2.20 12.43 7.40
CA ALA A 176 -2.22 12.82 5.99
C ALA A 176 -1.29 11.94 5.13
N TYR A 177 -0.08 11.66 5.62
CA TYR A 177 0.91 10.84 4.91
C TYR A 177 0.49 9.37 4.85
N VAL A 178 -0.02 8.83 5.95
CA VAL A 178 -0.53 7.44 6.00
C VAL A 178 -1.79 7.30 5.14
N LYS A 179 -2.66 8.30 5.08
CA LYS A 179 -3.80 8.30 4.16
C LYS A 179 -3.35 8.24 2.70
N CYS A 180 -2.43 9.11 2.28
CA CYS A 180 -1.90 9.05 0.92
C CYS A 180 -1.22 7.71 0.62
N LEU A 181 -0.54 7.11 1.61
CA LEU A 181 0.05 5.78 1.48
C LEU A 181 -1.01 4.70 1.26
N PHE A 182 -2.13 4.77 1.98
CA PHE A 182 -3.26 3.88 1.77
C PHE A 182 -3.89 4.08 0.39
N ASP A 183 -4.01 5.31 -0.09
CA ASP A 183 -4.52 5.60 -1.44
C ASP A 183 -3.62 5.01 -2.53
N GLU A 184 -2.31 5.09 -2.36
CA GLU A 184 -1.36 4.47 -3.30
C GLU A 184 -1.45 2.94 -3.30
N VAL A 185 -1.62 2.31 -2.12
CA VAL A 185 -1.67 0.84 -2.01
C VAL A 185 -3.04 0.28 -2.41
N PHE A 186 -4.12 0.86 -1.90
CA PHE A 186 -5.48 0.31 -2.02
C PHE A 186 -6.32 1.01 -3.10
N GLY A 187 -5.90 2.19 -3.58
CA GLY A 187 -6.67 3.03 -4.49
C GLY A 187 -7.59 3.99 -3.73
N GLU A 188 -7.57 5.26 -4.10
CA GLU A 188 -8.36 6.32 -3.47
C GLU A 188 -9.87 6.03 -3.47
N ALA A 189 -10.39 5.44 -4.57
CA ALA A 189 -11.80 5.07 -4.69
C ALA A 189 -12.26 4.02 -3.66
N ASN A 190 -11.33 3.30 -3.04
CA ASN A 190 -11.62 2.28 -2.03
C ASN A 190 -11.57 2.84 -0.60
N PHE A 191 -11.33 4.14 -0.43
CA PHE A 191 -11.42 4.78 0.88
C PHE A 191 -12.88 4.88 1.34
N ILE A 192 -13.16 4.39 2.55
CA ILE A 192 -14.52 4.37 3.11
C ILE A 192 -14.76 5.58 4.03
N PHE A 193 -13.98 5.72 5.11
CA PHE A 193 -14.07 6.83 6.05
C PHE A 193 -12.84 6.92 6.96
N ALA A 194 -12.71 8.04 7.68
CA ALA A 194 -11.80 8.21 8.81
C ALA A 194 -12.60 8.56 10.06
N ILE A 195 -12.37 7.84 11.17
CA ILE A 195 -13.08 8.08 12.44
C ILE A 195 -12.17 8.84 13.39
N PRO A 196 -12.53 10.06 13.82
CA PRO A 196 -11.82 10.73 14.91
C PRO A 196 -12.13 10.07 16.24
N ARG A 197 -11.10 9.62 16.96
CA ARG A 197 -11.23 9.09 18.33
C ARG A 197 -10.90 10.18 19.33
N ILE A 198 -11.88 10.58 20.15
CA ILE A 198 -11.65 11.50 21.26
C ILE A 198 -10.91 10.75 22.38
N VAL A 199 -9.61 11.02 22.52
CA VAL A 199 -8.76 10.40 23.55
C VAL A 199 -8.85 11.07 24.91
N LYS A 200 -9.21 12.36 24.98
CA LYS A 200 -9.40 13.13 26.21
C LYS A 200 -10.56 14.12 26.05
N LYS A 201 -11.50 14.14 27.02
CA LYS A 201 -12.60 15.10 27.08
C LYS A 201 -12.12 16.36 27.85
N GLY A 202 -11.60 17.36 27.13
CA GLY A 202 -11.30 18.70 27.67
C GLY A 202 -9.82 19.02 27.88
N GLY A 203 -9.40 20.19 27.40
CA GLY A 203 -8.08 20.80 27.68
C GLY A 203 -7.17 20.91 26.45
N LYS A 204 -7.27 22.05 25.76
CA LYS A 204 -6.64 22.43 24.47
C LYS A 204 -7.36 21.86 23.25
N SER A 205 -8.03 22.77 22.56
CA SER A 205 -8.42 22.64 21.15
C SER A 205 -7.29 21.95 20.38
N SER A 206 -7.62 20.91 19.60
CA SER A 206 -6.80 20.43 18.49
C SER A 206 -6.81 21.50 17.40
N THR A 207 -6.25 22.66 17.72
CA THR A 207 -6.01 23.72 16.77
C THR A 207 -4.78 23.30 16.01
N THR A 208 -4.99 22.67 14.85
CA THR A 208 -3.98 22.57 13.79
C THR A 208 -3.74 23.98 13.24
N ILE A 209 -3.16 24.85 14.08
CA ILE A 209 -2.74 26.19 13.70
C ILE A 209 -1.26 26.08 13.38
N GLN A 210 -0.90 26.29 12.12
CA GLN A 210 0.49 26.51 11.74
C GLN A 210 0.90 27.90 12.22
N LYS A 211 1.95 27.96 13.04
CA LYS A 211 2.65 29.23 13.30
C LYS A 211 3.56 29.50 12.10
N LYS A 212 3.52 30.73 11.58
CA LYS A 212 4.54 31.23 10.66
C LYS A 212 5.85 31.33 11.44
N SER A 213 6.83 30.49 11.11
CA SER A 213 8.20 30.60 11.59
C SER A 213 8.89 31.79 10.94
#